data_AF-A0A938LWJ3-F1
#
_entry.id   AF-A0A938LWJ3-F1
#
_cell.length_a   1.000
_cell.length_b   1.000
_cell.length_c   1.000
_cell.angle_alpha   90.00
_cell.angle_beta   90.00
_cell.angle_gamma   90.00
#
_symmetry.space_group_name_H-M   'P 1'
#
loop_
_entity.id
_entity.type
_entity.pdbx_description
1 polymer ?
#
loop_
_entity_poly.entity_id
_entity_poly.type
_entity_poly.pdbx_seq_one_letter_code
_entity_poly.pdbx_strand_id
1 'polypeptide(L)'
;GPEGEGDRRVQAYCFRMCLTDHPDNRIPFHKPEGYDPLWYELMLRNFEAGESGMPWINSSMPNRKTDTNNRTGFSTDFIGQNYEYPEASYEQRERIAARHRLYQQGVMWTLANHPRVPEKIRREVARWGMCKDEFVEGHGWQDQLYVREARRMVSDYVMTQHHCQGREKADDPVGLAAYTMDSHHVQRHLDAQGHVRNEGDVEVGGFSPYPISYRSIVPKADECANLLVPVCLSASHIAYGSIRMEPVFMVLGQSAATAAAYALDEDVPVQRINRARFYRRLLVDRQVLEWKGTPRAGQSGLDTTRPSRSPSDHTGRAHHVAHR
;
A
#
# COMPACT_ATOMS: atom_id res chain seq x y z
N GLY A 1 -0.32 -19.01 12.08
CA GLY A 1 -0.05 -19.45 13.46
C GLY A 1 -1.34 -19.42 14.25
N PRO A 2 -1.27 -19.54 15.58
CA PRO A 2 -2.34 -19.13 16.47
C PRO A 2 -2.86 -17.73 16.17
N GLU A 3 -4.15 -17.50 16.45
CA GLU A 3 -4.75 -16.18 16.31
C GLU A 3 -4.08 -15.17 17.26
N GLY A 4 -3.77 -13.97 16.75
CA GLY A 4 -3.05 -12.93 17.49
C GLY A 4 -1.52 -13.08 17.51
N GLU A 5 -0.97 -14.17 16.96
CA GLU A 5 0.48 -14.30 16.78
C GLU A 5 0.96 -13.36 15.67
N GLY A 6 2.03 -12.61 15.94
CA GLY A 6 2.69 -11.81 14.92
C GLY A 6 3.35 -12.68 13.84
N ASP A 7 3.40 -12.18 12.62
CA ASP A 7 4.07 -12.87 11.51
C ASP A 7 4.96 -11.92 10.70
N ARG A 8 5.65 -12.48 9.70
CA ARG A 8 6.65 -11.79 8.87
C ARG A 8 6.14 -11.32 7.50
N ARG A 9 4.86 -11.50 7.22
CA ARG A 9 4.24 -11.25 5.92
C ARG A 9 3.87 -9.78 5.82
N VAL A 10 3.96 -9.25 4.62
CA VAL A 10 3.55 -7.89 4.30
C VAL A 10 2.59 -7.92 3.12
N GLN A 11 1.85 -6.85 2.95
CA GLN A 11 0.88 -6.71 1.87
C GLN A 11 1.49 -7.02 0.50
N ALA A 12 0.70 -7.66 -0.36
CA ALA A 12 1.16 -8.09 -1.68
C ALA A 12 1.62 -6.92 -2.55
N TYR A 13 2.54 -7.22 -3.47
CA TYR A 13 3.05 -6.26 -4.46
C TYR A 13 2.39 -6.50 -5.82
N CYS A 14 2.37 -5.45 -6.64
CA CYS A 14 1.93 -5.49 -8.02
C CYS A 14 2.69 -4.45 -8.85
N PHE A 15 2.34 -4.30 -10.12
CA PHE A 15 2.66 -3.13 -10.91
C PHE A 15 1.40 -2.28 -11.05
N ARG A 16 1.53 -0.95 -10.93
CA ARG A 16 0.48 -0.06 -11.45
C ARG A 16 0.54 -0.08 -12.97
N MET A 17 -0.60 -0.01 -13.65
CA MET A 17 -0.60 0.02 -15.11
C MET A 17 -1.23 1.33 -15.58
N CYS A 18 -0.60 1.93 -16.58
CA CYS A 18 -1.21 2.97 -17.38
C CYS A 18 -1.72 2.31 -18.66
N LEU A 19 -3.05 2.26 -18.82
CA LEU A 19 -3.67 1.60 -19.96
C LEU A 19 -4.38 2.61 -20.84
N THR A 20 -4.61 2.23 -22.09
CA THR A 20 -5.38 3.01 -23.04
C THR A 20 -6.24 2.11 -23.92
N ASP A 21 -7.38 2.64 -24.36
CA ASP A 21 -8.22 2.07 -25.40
C ASP A 21 -8.11 2.87 -26.72
N HIS A 22 -7.16 3.81 -26.83
CA HIS A 22 -6.87 4.54 -28.06
C HIS A 22 -6.18 3.62 -29.09
N PRO A 23 -6.79 3.30 -30.26
CA PRO A 23 -6.26 2.29 -31.18
C PRO A 23 -4.80 2.52 -31.59
N ASP A 24 -4.43 3.75 -31.92
CA ASP A 24 -3.07 4.06 -32.37
C ASP A 24 -2.01 4.02 -31.27
N ASN A 25 -2.41 4.21 -30.00
CA ASN A 25 -1.51 4.21 -28.83
C ASN A 25 -1.56 2.88 -28.06
N ARG A 26 -2.41 1.94 -28.45
CA ARG A 26 -2.63 0.71 -27.69
C ARG A 26 -1.67 -0.39 -28.12
N ILE A 27 -0.98 -0.97 -27.14
CA ILE A 27 -0.26 -2.24 -27.22
C ILE A 27 -1.18 -3.32 -26.63
N PRO A 28 -1.69 -4.27 -27.42
CA PRO A 28 -2.56 -5.34 -26.91
C PRO A 28 -1.89 -6.17 -25.81
N PHE A 29 -2.68 -6.78 -24.94
CA PHE A 29 -2.17 -7.76 -24.00
C PHE A 29 -1.77 -9.04 -24.75
N HIS A 30 -0.47 -9.27 -24.89
CA HIS A 30 0.08 -10.48 -25.48
C HIS A 30 0.25 -11.58 -24.42
N LYS A 31 0.18 -12.85 -24.85
CA LYS A 31 0.53 -13.97 -23.97
C LYS A 31 2.02 -13.88 -23.68
N PRO A 32 2.45 -13.70 -22.43
CA PRO A 32 3.88 -13.54 -22.15
C PRO A 32 4.61 -14.87 -22.33
N GLU A 33 5.88 -14.80 -22.73
CA GLU A 33 6.80 -15.94 -22.65
C GLU A 33 6.97 -16.35 -21.17
N GLY A 34 6.91 -17.65 -20.89
CA GLY A 34 6.93 -18.15 -19.51
C GLY A 34 5.57 -18.10 -18.79
N TYR A 35 4.46 -17.83 -19.51
CA TYR A 35 3.10 -17.92 -18.97
C TYR A 35 2.84 -19.27 -18.28
N ASP A 36 2.57 -19.25 -16.97
CA ASP A 36 2.19 -20.42 -16.19
C ASP A 36 0.67 -20.42 -15.95
N PRO A 37 -0.10 -21.31 -16.62
CA PRO A 37 -1.55 -21.37 -16.44
C PRO A 37 -1.97 -21.66 -14.98
N LEU A 38 -1.13 -22.34 -14.19
CA LEU A 38 -1.46 -22.72 -12.83
C LEU A 38 -1.55 -21.52 -11.89
N TRP A 39 -0.86 -20.41 -12.18
CA TRP A 39 -1.00 -19.18 -11.39
C TRP A 39 -2.42 -18.62 -11.45
N TYR A 40 -3.14 -18.87 -12.53
CA TYR A 40 -4.47 -18.29 -12.78
C TYR A 40 -5.60 -19.27 -12.49
N GLU A 41 -5.31 -20.54 -12.19
CA GLU A 41 -6.32 -21.58 -12.00
C GLU A 41 -7.34 -21.21 -10.92
N LEU A 42 -6.89 -20.61 -9.82
CA LEU A 42 -7.79 -20.14 -8.76
C LEU A 42 -8.73 -19.03 -9.25
N MET A 43 -8.23 -18.09 -10.05
CA MET A 43 -9.05 -17.04 -10.65
C MET A 43 -10.14 -17.63 -11.55
N LEU A 44 -9.76 -18.61 -12.39
CA LEU A 44 -10.67 -19.27 -13.31
C LEU A 44 -11.75 -20.06 -12.55
N ARG A 45 -11.38 -20.82 -11.52
CA ARG A 45 -12.34 -21.52 -10.66
C ARG A 45 -13.26 -20.56 -9.90
N ASN A 46 -12.76 -19.40 -9.49
CA ASN A 46 -13.58 -18.39 -8.83
C ASN A 46 -14.67 -17.84 -9.77
N PHE A 47 -14.33 -17.61 -11.05
CA PHE A 47 -15.32 -17.25 -12.06
C PHE A 47 -16.33 -18.38 -12.33
N GLU A 48 -15.87 -19.63 -12.41
CA GLU A 48 -16.76 -20.80 -12.57
C GLU A 48 -17.71 -21.00 -11.38
N ALA A 49 -17.27 -20.59 -10.18
CA ALA A 49 -18.09 -20.57 -8.97
C ALA A 49 -19.06 -19.36 -8.91
N GLY A 50 -19.08 -18.50 -9.92
CA GLY A 50 -20.06 -17.42 -10.08
C GLY A 50 -19.55 -16.01 -9.77
N GLU A 51 -18.27 -15.81 -9.49
CA GLU A 51 -17.69 -14.46 -9.44
C GLU A 51 -17.92 -13.74 -10.78
N SER A 52 -18.28 -12.46 -10.72
CA SER A 52 -18.58 -11.66 -11.92
C SER A 52 -18.11 -10.22 -11.83
N GLY A 53 -17.48 -9.84 -10.71
CA GLY A 53 -16.83 -8.57 -10.50
C GLY A 53 -15.64 -8.39 -11.44
N MET A 54 -15.46 -7.17 -11.92
CA MET A 54 -14.28 -6.82 -12.68
C MET A 54 -13.06 -6.85 -11.74
N PRO A 55 -12.05 -7.70 -11.99
CA PRO A 55 -10.91 -7.90 -11.08
C PRO A 55 -9.84 -6.82 -11.29
N TRP A 56 -10.25 -5.57 -11.43
CA TRP A 56 -9.37 -4.40 -11.41
C TRP A 56 -10.15 -3.13 -11.07
N ILE A 57 -9.43 -2.09 -10.67
CA ILE A 57 -9.88 -0.70 -10.73
C ILE A 57 -9.23 -0.11 -11.97
N ASN A 58 -9.99 0.59 -12.81
CA ASN A 58 -9.48 1.22 -14.03
C ASN A 58 -9.88 2.69 -14.06
N SER A 59 -9.18 3.52 -13.28
CA SER A 59 -9.55 4.92 -13.05
C SER A 59 -9.13 5.78 -14.24
N SER A 60 -10.04 6.59 -14.79
CA SER A 60 -9.71 7.47 -15.91
C SER A 60 -8.69 8.55 -15.50
N MET A 61 -7.72 8.76 -16.37
CA MET A 61 -6.72 9.83 -16.31
C MET A 61 -6.82 10.68 -17.59
N PRO A 62 -6.25 11.90 -17.62
CA PRO A 62 -6.17 12.70 -18.84
C PRO A 62 -5.56 11.93 -20.03
N ASN A 63 -5.81 12.41 -21.25
CA ASN A 63 -5.27 11.83 -22.49
C ASN A 63 -5.71 10.40 -22.80
N ARG A 64 -6.94 10.02 -22.37
CA ARG A 64 -7.52 8.69 -22.62
C ARG A 64 -6.63 7.56 -22.08
N LYS A 65 -6.08 7.81 -20.89
CA LYS A 65 -5.24 6.89 -20.12
C LYS A 65 -5.93 6.51 -18.83
N THR A 66 -5.33 5.56 -18.11
CA THR A 66 -5.85 5.12 -16.82
C THR A 66 -4.76 5.04 -15.77
N ASP A 67 -5.21 5.03 -14.52
CA ASP A 67 -4.47 4.48 -13.39
C ASP A 67 -5.19 3.20 -12.95
N THR A 68 -4.55 2.05 -13.25
CA THR A 68 -5.15 0.73 -13.09
C THR A 68 -4.52 -0.04 -11.93
N ASN A 69 -5.36 -0.64 -11.08
CA ASN A 69 -4.94 -1.34 -9.86
C ASN A 69 -5.77 -2.59 -9.56
N ASN A 70 -5.34 -3.32 -8.52
CA ASN A 70 -6.00 -4.49 -7.95
C ASN A 70 -7.46 -4.21 -7.50
N ARG A 71 -8.34 -5.20 -7.67
CA ARG A 71 -9.69 -5.25 -7.08
C ARG A 71 -10.11 -6.71 -6.89
N THR A 72 -11.06 -6.94 -5.96
CA THR A 72 -11.65 -8.26 -5.65
C THR A 72 -10.61 -9.24 -5.08
N GLY A 73 -11.02 -10.50 -4.83
CA GLY A 73 -10.15 -11.49 -4.20
C GLY A 73 -9.03 -12.07 -5.09
N PHE A 74 -9.08 -11.88 -6.40
CA PHE A 74 -8.01 -12.31 -7.29
C PHE A 74 -7.82 -11.28 -8.41
N SER A 75 -6.64 -10.67 -8.46
CA SER A 75 -6.31 -9.62 -9.42
C SER A 75 -4.79 -9.46 -9.54
N THR A 76 -4.29 -8.24 -9.76
CA THR A 76 -2.91 -7.92 -10.09
C THR A 76 -1.92 -8.12 -8.93
N ASP A 77 -2.40 -8.17 -7.70
CA ASP A 77 -1.55 -8.51 -6.56
C ASP A 77 -1.08 -9.97 -6.63
N PHE A 78 0.24 -10.17 -6.62
CA PHE A 78 0.79 -11.52 -6.58
C PHE A 78 0.94 -12.02 -5.14
N ILE A 79 -0.21 -12.30 -4.53
CA ILE A 79 -0.33 -12.57 -3.09
C ILE A 79 0.67 -13.65 -2.62
N GLY A 80 1.46 -13.30 -1.62
CA GLY A 80 2.43 -14.17 -0.97
C GLY A 80 3.76 -14.37 -1.71
N GLN A 81 3.95 -13.74 -2.88
CA GLN A 81 5.17 -13.90 -3.67
C GLN A 81 6.25 -12.85 -3.37
N ASN A 82 5.97 -11.93 -2.45
CA ASN A 82 6.84 -10.80 -2.12
C ASN A 82 7.63 -10.97 -0.80
N TYR A 83 7.41 -12.05 -0.05
CA TYR A 83 7.95 -12.18 1.31
C TYR A 83 9.46 -12.08 1.43
N GLU A 84 10.20 -12.53 0.42
CA GLU A 84 11.66 -12.49 0.42
C GLU A 84 12.22 -11.11 0.02
N TYR A 85 11.42 -10.27 -0.66
CA TYR A 85 11.86 -9.00 -1.22
C TYR A 85 12.53 -8.04 -0.21
N PRO A 86 12.00 -7.86 1.03
CA PRO A 86 12.59 -6.93 1.98
C PRO A 86 14.04 -7.27 2.33
N GLU A 87 14.36 -8.56 2.46
CA GLU A 87 15.67 -9.05 2.87
C GLU A 87 16.58 -9.49 1.71
N ALA A 88 16.02 -9.55 0.50
CA ALA A 88 16.71 -9.97 -0.72
C ALA A 88 17.87 -9.03 -1.13
N SER A 89 18.88 -9.62 -1.78
CA SER A 89 19.91 -8.89 -2.53
C SER A 89 19.30 -8.15 -3.73
N TYR A 90 20.05 -7.22 -4.33
CA TYR A 90 19.59 -6.53 -5.55
C TYR A 90 19.23 -7.50 -6.68
N GLU A 91 20.09 -8.49 -6.95
CA GLU A 91 19.81 -9.50 -7.98
C GLU A 91 18.54 -10.31 -7.67
N GLN A 92 18.34 -10.69 -6.41
CA GLN A 92 17.12 -11.40 -6.00
C GLN A 92 15.88 -10.52 -6.13
N ARG A 93 15.95 -9.22 -5.80
CA ARG A 93 14.85 -8.26 -5.99
C ARG A 93 14.48 -8.11 -7.46
N GLU A 94 15.46 -8.05 -8.36
CA GLU A 94 15.21 -8.02 -9.81
C GLU A 94 14.48 -9.29 -10.28
N ARG A 95 14.90 -10.47 -9.81
CA ARG A 95 14.20 -11.73 -10.12
C ARG A 95 12.77 -11.75 -9.60
N ILE A 96 12.54 -11.24 -8.38
CA ILE A 96 11.20 -11.12 -7.80
C ILE A 96 10.35 -10.15 -8.63
N ALA A 97 10.87 -8.98 -8.99
CA ALA A 97 10.18 -7.98 -9.80
C ALA A 97 9.83 -8.52 -11.19
N ALA A 98 10.76 -9.20 -11.86
CA ALA A 98 10.53 -9.84 -13.15
C ALA A 98 9.42 -10.90 -13.06
N ARG A 99 9.41 -11.72 -11.99
CA ARG A 99 8.36 -12.72 -11.76
C ARG A 99 6.99 -12.07 -11.51
N HIS A 100 6.92 -10.96 -10.78
CA HIS A 100 5.68 -10.20 -10.60
C HIS A 100 5.19 -9.58 -11.92
N ARG A 101 6.10 -9.07 -12.75
CA ARG A 101 5.75 -8.52 -14.07
C ARG A 101 5.18 -9.62 -14.98
N LEU A 102 5.84 -10.77 -15.04
CA LEU A 102 5.39 -11.94 -15.80
C LEU A 102 4.00 -12.41 -15.33
N TYR A 103 3.80 -12.54 -14.01
CA TYR A 103 2.51 -12.90 -13.45
C TYR A 103 1.42 -11.93 -13.91
N GLN A 104 1.65 -10.63 -13.77
CA GLN A 104 0.64 -9.61 -14.06
C GLN A 104 0.36 -9.47 -15.56
N GLN A 105 1.37 -9.58 -16.42
CA GLN A 105 1.19 -9.70 -17.88
C GLN A 105 0.27 -10.88 -18.22
N GLY A 106 0.48 -12.03 -17.58
CA GLY A 106 -0.37 -13.19 -17.79
C GLY A 106 -1.77 -13.06 -17.16
N VAL A 107 -1.95 -12.31 -16.06
CA VAL A 107 -3.28 -11.94 -15.55
C VAL A 107 -4.03 -11.18 -16.65
N MET A 108 -3.42 -10.14 -17.21
CA MET A 108 -4.06 -9.31 -18.22
C MET A 108 -4.41 -10.08 -19.49
N TRP A 109 -3.49 -10.92 -19.96
CA TRP A 109 -3.76 -11.79 -21.09
C TRP A 109 -4.89 -12.80 -20.79
N THR A 110 -4.88 -13.45 -19.62
CA THR A 110 -5.91 -14.43 -19.22
C THR A 110 -7.28 -13.78 -19.20
N LEU A 111 -7.41 -12.61 -18.58
CA LEU A 111 -8.66 -11.87 -18.51
C LEU A 111 -9.19 -11.51 -19.89
N ALA A 112 -8.32 -11.08 -20.80
CA ALA A 112 -8.69 -10.67 -22.15
C ALA A 112 -8.95 -11.83 -23.14
N ASN A 113 -8.48 -13.06 -22.86
CA ASN A 113 -8.46 -14.12 -23.86
C ASN A 113 -9.02 -15.48 -23.40
N HIS A 114 -8.94 -15.82 -22.11
CA HIS A 114 -9.21 -17.19 -21.66
C HIS A 114 -10.72 -17.54 -21.75
N PRO A 115 -11.11 -18.71 -22.29
CA PRO A 115 -12.52 -19.07 -22.48
C PRO A 115 -13.30 -19.21 -21.17
N ARG A 116 -12.63 -19.69 -20.10
CA ARG A 116 -13.20 -19.80 -18.74
C ARG A 116 -13.45 -18.44 -18.04
N VAL A 117 -12.96 -17.32 -18.61
CA VAL A 117 -13.29 -15.98 -18.11
C VAL A 117 -14.66 -15.56 -18.67
N PRO A 118 -15.58 -15.03 -17.85
CA PRO A 118 -16.88 -14.58 -18.30
C PRO A 118 -16.77 -13.60 -19.47
N GLU A 119 -17.61 -13.79 -20.50
CA GLU A 119 -17.50 -13.04 -21.74
C GLU A 119 -17.55 -11.51 -21.54
N LYS A 120 -18.39 -11.04 -20.61
CA LYS A 120 -18.47 -9.61 -20.26
C LYS A 120 -17.12 -9.05 -19.81
N ILE A 121 -16.41 -9.78 -18.94
CA ILE A 121 -15.09 -9.39 -18.45
C ILE A 121 -14.09 -9.43 -19.60
N ARG A 122 -14.10 -10.53 -20.37
CA ARG A 122 -13.19 -10.72 -21.49
C ARG A 122 -13.30 -9.61 -22.53
N ARG A 123 -14.52 -9.27 -22.94
CA ARG A 123 -14.80 -8.18 -23.90
C ARG A 123 -14.35 -6.82 -23.37
N GLU A 124 -14.59 -6.53 -22.10
CA GLU A 124 -14.18 -5.24 -21.53
C GLU A 124 -12.66 -5.13 -21.44
N VAL A 125 -11.97 -6.12 -20.88
CA VAL A 125 -10.51 -6.07 -20.72
C VAL A 125 -9.80 -6.04 -22.08
N ALA A 126 -10.31 -6.75 -23.10
CA ALA A 126 -9.75 -6.74 -24.46
C ALA A 126 -9.84 -5.37 -25.18
N ARG A 127 -10.63 -4.42 -24.68
CA ARG A 127 -10.64 -3.04 -25.21
C ARG A 127 -9.38 -2.28 -24.83
N TRP A 128 -8.76 -2.64 -23.72
CA TRP A 128 -7.59 -1.96 -23.18
C TRP A 128 -6.30 -2.64 -23.60
N GLY A 129 -5.20 -1.91 -23.45
CA GLY A 129 -3.84 -2.38 -23.63
C GLY A 129 -2.86 -1.40 -23.02
N MET A 130 -1.57 -1.73 -23.04
CA MET A 130 -0.54 -0.81 -22.57
C MET A 130 -0.43 0.39 -23.51
N CYS A 131 0.07 1.52 -23.01
CA CYS A 131 0.31 2.72 -23.81
C CYS A 131 1.64 2.59 -24.57
N LYS A 132 1.71 2.98 -25.85
CA LYS A 132 2.97 3.06 -26.61
C LYS A 132 3.83 4.25 -26.19
N ASP A 133 3.19 5.30 -25.68
CA ASP A 133 3.81 6.56 -25.30
C ASP A 133 4.16 6.68 -23.81
N GLU A 134 3.82 5.68 -23.00
CA GLU A 134 4.25 5.59 -21.59
C GLU A 134 5.21 4.41 -21.45
N PHE A 135 6.24 4.56 -20.62
CA PHE A 135 7.22 3.49 -20.37
C PHE A 135 7.72 2.83 -21.66
N VAL A 136 8.14 3.66 -22.62
CA VAL A 136 8.44 3.26 -24.01
C VAL A 136 9.45 2.12 -24.07
N GLU A 137 10.51 2.19 -23.26
CA GLU A 137 11.56 1.16 -23.17
C GLU A 137 11.02 -0.20 -22.69
N GLY A 138 10.02 -0.19 -21.81
CA GLY A 138 9.36 -1.39 -21.29
C GLY A 138 8.14 -1.83 -22.09
N HIS A 139 7.95 -1.30 -23.31
CA HIS A 139 6.77 -1.57 -24.15
C HIS A 139 5.44 -1.32 -23.41
N GLY A 140 5.37 -0.19 -22.70
CA GLY A 140 4.19 0.20 -21.93
C GLY A 140 4.19 -0.26 -20.47
N TRP A 141 5.11 -1.16 -20.08
CA TRP A 141 5.28 -1.58 -18.69
C TRP A 141 6.33 -0.76 -17.98
N GLN A 142 5.99 -0.26 -16.79
CA GLN A 142 6.96 0.41 -15.92
C GLN A 142 7.98 -0.57 -15.33
N ASP A 143 9.16 -0.04 -14.96
CA ASP A 143 10.19 -0.84 -14.33
C ASP A 143 10.05 -1.00 -12.82
N GLN A 144 9.38 -0.05 -12.18
CA GLN A 144 9.25 -0.03 -10.73
C GLN A 144 8.14 -0.99 -10.25
N LEU A 145 8.55 -2.03 -9.51
CA LEU A 145 7.60 -2.84 -8.75
C LEU A 145 6.95 -1.96 -7.66
N TYR A 146 5.62 -2.02 -7.55
CA TYR A 146 4.89 -1.24 -6.54
C TYR A 146 4.99 -1.92 -5.17
N VAL A 147 6.03 -1.52 -4.44
CA VAL A 147 6.33 -1.96 -3.08
C VAL A 147 5.67 -1.00 -2.09
N ARG A 148 4.57 -1.44 -1.47
CA ARG A 148 3.82 -0.64 -0.49
C ARG A 148 4.43 -0.67 0.91
N GLU A 149 5.15 -1.73 1.23
CA GLU A 149 5.70 -1.96 2.56
C GLU A 149 6.90 -2.89 2.50
N ALA A 150 7.98 -2.53 3.22
CA ALA A 150 9.16 -3.37 3.40
C ALA A 150 9.78 -3.08 4.79
N ARG A 151 11.11 -3.17 4.92
CA ARG A 151 11.85 -2.87 6.15
C ARG A 151 11.48 -1.50 6.71
N ARG A 152 11.28 -1.45 8.03
CA ARG A 152 11.06 -0.22 8.80
C ARG A 152 12.03 -0.16 9.96
N MET A 153 12.33 1.06 10.38
CA MET A 153 13.08 1.33 11.59
C MET A 153 12.25 0.98 12.83
N VAL A 154 12.91 0.48 13.88
CA VAL A 154 12.30 0.35 15.21
C VAL A 154 12.98 1.36 16.13
N SER A 155 12.23 2.35 16.61
CA SER A 155 12.71 3.40 17.51
C SER A 155 12.23 3.18 18.94
N ASP A 156 12.49 4.15 19.82
CA ASP A 156 11.90 4.22 21.16
C ASP A 156 10.38 4.52 21.15
N TYR A 157 9.81 4.83 19.98
CA TYR A 157 8.39 5.09 19.82
C TYR A 157 7.83 4.47 18.54
N VAL A 158 7.03 3.42 18.69
CA VAL A 158 6.40 2.74 17.56
C VAL A 158 4.98 3.25 17.41
N MET A 159 4.66 3.90 16.28
CA MET A 159 3.29 4.25 15.94
C MET A 159 2.45 2.98 15.77
N THR A 160 1.27 2.92 16.38
CA THR A 160 0.41 1.72 16.40
C THR A 160 -1.03 2.04 15.98
N GLN A 161 -1.85 1.00 15.85
CA GLN A 161 -3.30 1.15 15.64
C GLN A 161 -3.96 2.06 16.68
N HIS A 162 -3.48 2.04 17.94
CA HIS A 162 -4.02 2.88 19.01
C HIS A 162 -3.88 4.38 18.69
N HIS A 163 -2.80 4.76 18.03
CA HIS A 163 -2.57 6.13 17.57
C HIS A 163 -3.53 6.51 16.44
N CYS A 164 -3.66 5.63 15.45
CA CYS A 164 -4.57 5.83 14.31
C CYS A 164 -6.00 6.05 14.81
N GLN A 165 -6.44 5.25 15.78
CA GLN A 165 -7.79 5.33 16.35
C GLN A 165 -7.95 6.40 17.43
N GLY A 166 -6.91 7.19 17.74
CA GLY A 166 -6.94 8.23 18.75
C GLY A 166 -7.09 7.74 20.20
N ARG A 167 -6.85 6.44 20.46
CA ARG A 167 -6.80 5.87 21.82
C ARG A 167 -5.54 6.31 22.56
N GLU A 168 -4.46 6.50 21.81
CA GLU A 168 -3.20 7.10 22.25
C GLU A 168 -2.91 8.32 21.37
N LYS A 169 -2.25 9.32 21.95
CA LYS A 169 -1.87 10.55 21.25
C LYS A 169 -0.38 10.78 21.40
N ALA A 170 0.32 10.94 20.29
CA ALA A 170 1.69 11.44 20.30
C ALA A 170 1.72 12.90 20.81
N ASP A 171 2.61 13.17 21.75
CA ASP A 171 2.78 14.45 22.45
C ASP A 171 3.82 15.38 21.79
N ASP A 172 4.58 14.85 20.83
CA ASP A 172 5.62 15.52 20.07
C ASP A 172 5.36 15.47 18.55
N PRO A 173 4.25 16.07 18.06
CA PRO A 173 3.82 15.93 16.67
C PRO A 173 4.79 16.59 15.69
N VAL A 174 5.05 15.90 14.58
CA VAL A 174 5.80 16.40 13.41
C VAL A 174 5.02 16.30 12.10
N GLY A 175 3.71 16.11 12.22
CA GLY A 175 2.78 15.96 11.11
C GLY A 175 1.52 15.24 11.56
N LEU A 176 0.49 15.29 10.73
CA LEU A 176 -0.74 14.53 10.92
C LEU A 176 -0.87 13.47 9.81
N ALA A 177 -1.23 12.26 10.20
CA ALA A 177 -1.79 11.27 9.29
C ALA A 177 -3.32 11.27 9.39
N ALA A 178 -4.00 10.96 8.29
CA ALA A 178 -5.47 11.02 8.21
C ALA A 178 -6.09 9.91 7.34
N TYR A 179 -5.27 9.01 6.79
CA TYR A 179 -5.75 7.97 5.91
C TYR A 179 -6.32 6.78 6.68
N THR A 180 -7.08 5.92 6.03
CA THR A 180 -7.55 4.68 6.63
C THR A 180 -6.38 3.74 6.90
N MET A 181 -6.51 2.84 7.87
CA MET A 181 -5.57 1.71 7.98
C MET A 181 -5.87 0.79 6.80
N ASP A 182 -4.93 0.76 5.85
CA ASP A 182 -5.03 0.04 4.59
C ASP A 182 -3.89 -0.98 4.44
N SER A 183 -4.27 -2.23 4.20
CA SER A 183 -3.38 -3.32 3.81
C SER A 183 -4.08 -4.19 2.78
N HIS A 184 -3.37 -4.57 1.72
CA HIS A 184 -3.86 -5.60 0.80
C HIS A 184 -3.63 -7.01 1.39
N HIS A 185 -4.33 -8.00 0.83
CA HIS A 185 -4.13 -9.40 1.18
C HIS A 185 -2.65 -9.80 1.24
N VAL A 186 -2.25 -10.44 2.35
CA VAL A 186 -0.88 -10.87 2.58
C VAL A 186 -0.68 -12.34 2.20
N GLN A 187 -1.73 -13.17 2.26
CA GLN A 187 -1.64 -14.60 1.97
C GLN A 187 -2.96 -15.19 1.46
N ARG A 188 -2.87 -16.45 1.00
CA ARG A 188 -4.02 -17.34 0.79
C ARG A 188 -3.83 -18.62 1.61
N HIS A 189 -4.87 -19.08 2.28
CA HIS A 189 -4.86 -20.33 3.05
C HIS A 189 -6.12 -21.15 2.78
N LEU A 190 -6.12 -22.42 3.16
CA LEU A 190 -7.32 -23.28 3.10
C LEU A 190 -8.05 -23.24 4.43
N ASP A 191 -9.36 -23.01 4.40
CA ASP A 191 -10.19 -23.16 5.58
C ASP A 191 -10.47 -24.65 5.89
N ALA A 192 -11.11 -24.92 7.03
CA ALA A 192 -11.43 -26.27 7.48
C ALA A 192 -12.40 -27.02 6.53
N GLN A 193 -13.08 -26.30 5.62
CA GLN A 193 -13.97 -26.86 4.61
C GLN A 193 -13.27 -27.04 3.25
N GLY A 194 -11.98 -26.73 3.15
CA GLY A 194 -11.19 -26.86 1.93
C GLY A 194 -11.36 -25.71 0.94
N HIS A 195 -11.99 -24.59 1.33
CA HIS A 195 -12.05 -23.40 0.49
C HIS A 195 -10.80 -22.56 0.64
N VAL A 196 -10.37 -21.92 -0.46
CA VAL A 196 -9.30 -20.93 -0.41
C VAL A 196 -9.85 -19.62 0.17
N ARG A 197 -9.17 -19.08 1.18
CA ARG A 197 -9.45 -17.79 1.80
C ARG A 197 -8.26 -16.86 1.60
N ASN A 198 -8.55 -15.61 1.27
CA ASN A 198 -7.55 -14.55 1.37
C ASN A 198 -7.53 -13.98 2.78
N GLU A 199 -6.37 -13.57 3.25
CA GLU A 199 -6.17 -13.03 4.60
C GLU A 199 -5.26 -11.79 4.56
N GLY A 200 -5.42 -10.89 5.53
CA GLY A 200 -4.55 -9.72 5.75
C GLY A 200 -4.97 -8.44 5.03
N ASP A 201 -6.14 -8.46 4.37
CA ASP A 201 -6.74 -7.24 3.85
C ASP A 201 -7.42 -6.47 4.99
N VAL A 202 -7.16 -5.17 5.04
CA VAL A 202 -7.61 -4.27 6.10
C VAL A 202 -8.06 -2.97 5.45
N GLU A 203 -9.32 -2.59 5.63
CA GLU A 203 -9.88 -1.31 5.19
C GLU A 203 -10.60 -0.61 6.35
N VAL A 204 -9.87 -0.29 7.42
CA VAL A 204 -10.46 0.26 8.65
C VAL A 204 -10.24 1.77 8.72
N GLY A 205 -11.33 2.53 8.75
CA GLY A 205 -11.30 3.99 8.68
C GLY A 205 -12.24 4.72 9.64
N GLY A 206 -12.46 6.01 9.34
CA GLY A 206 -13.44 6.86 10.01
C GLY A 206 -12.93 7.63 11.24
N PHE A 207 -11.68 7.41 11.66
CA PHE A 207 -11.06 8.15 12.76
C PHE A 207 -10.61 9.57 12.34
N SER A 208 -10.30 10.40 13.33
CA SER A 208 -9.79 11.76 13.09
C SER A 208 -8.34 11.73 12.61
N PRO A 209 -7.84 12.78 11.93
CA PRO A 209 -6.41 12.94 11.76
C PRO A 209 -5.68 12.87 13.10
N TYR A 210 -4.55 12.19 13.14
CA TYR A 210 -3.80 11.88 14.36
C TYR A 210 -2.33 12.29 14.22
N PRO A 211 -1.70 12.72 15.32
CA PRO A 211 -0.32 13.17 15.30
C PRO A 211 0.67 12.02 15.12
N ILE A 212 1.73 12.29 14.35
CA ILE A 212 2.89 11.41 14.21
C ILE A 212 4.01 11.93 15.10
N SER A 213 4.55 11.07 15.97
CA SER A 213 5.60 11.41 16.92
C SER A 213 6.93 11.70 16.22
N TYR A 214 7.66 12.73 16.66
CA TYR A 214 9.05 12.96 16.27
C TYR A 214 9.93 11.73 16.52
N ARG A 215 9.74 11.07 17.66
CA ARG A 215 10.51 9.87 18.05
C ARG A 215 10.35 8.74 17.04
N SER A 216 9.23 8.66 16.33
CA SER A 216 9.01 7.62 15.32
C SER A 216 9.86 7.80 14.05
N ILE A 217 10.40 8.99 13.80
CA ILE A 217 11.22 9.30 12.61
C ILE A 217 12.73 9.41 12.92
N VAL A 218 13.15 9.08 14.15
CA VAL A 218 14.57 8.97 14.54
C VAL A 218 14.84 7.58 15.12
N PRO A 219 16.04 7.00 14.93
CA PRO A 219 16.39 5.73 15.56
C PRO A 219 16.69 5.93 17.04
N LYS A 220 16.92 4.83 17.76
CA LYS A 220 17.44 4.92 19.13
C LYS A 220 18.80 5.60 19.11
N ALA A 221 19.09 6.39 20.14
CA ALA A 221 20.29 7.23 20.17
C ALA A 221 21.60 6.42 20.18
N ASP A 222 21.57 5.20 20.72
CA ASP A 222 22.69 4.25 20.76
C ASP A 222 22.89 3.47 19.45
N GLU A 223 21.88 3.43 18.57
CA GLU A 223 21.98 2.80 17.24
C GLU A 223 22.55 3.76 16.20
N CYS A 224 22.08 5.02 16.16
CA CYS A 224 22.58 6.03 15.22
C CYS A 224 22.21 7.46 15.65
N ALA A 225 23.18 8.37 15.72
CA ALA A 225 22.98 9.73 16.25
C ALA A 225 22.59 10.78 15.17
N ASN A 226 22.75 10.46 13.88
CA ASN A 226 22.67 11.43 12.78
C ASN A 226 21.77 10.97 11.60
N LEU A 227 20.81 10.09 11.88
CA LEU A 227 19.87 9.56 10.87
C LEU A 227 18.43 10.01 11.16
N LEU A 228 17.74 10.47 10.11
CA LEU A 228 16.30 10.75 10.13
C LEU A 228 15.59 9.88 9.08
N VAL A 229 14.46 9.30 9.46
CA VAL A 229 13.76 8.28 8.67
C VAL A 229 12.28 8.68 8.50
N PRO A 230 11.96 9.60 7.56
CA PRO A 230 10.59 10.08 7.38
C PRO A 230 9.67 9.10 6.62
N VAL A 231 10.24 8.12 5.89
CA VAL A 231 9.49 7.18 5.03
C VAL A 231 9.39 5.80 5.64
N CYS A 232 10.52 5.19 5.99
CA CYS A 232 10.57 3.87 6.66
C CYS A 232 10.47 4.00 8.18
N LEU A 233 9.66 4.94 8.65
CA LEU A 233 9.53 5.33 10.05
C LEU A 233 9.05 4.17 10.94
N SER A 234 9.19 4.38 12.25
CA SER A 234 8.81 3.40 13.25
C SER A 234 7.30 3.30 13.45
N ALA A 235 6.72 2.27 12.83
CA ALA A 235 5.29 1.98 12.89
C ALA A 235 5.01 0.48 12.80
N SER A 236 3.95 0.03 13.47
CA SER A 236 3.39 -1.31 13.24
C SER A 236 2.89 -1.44 11.80
N HIS A 237 2.77 -2.68 11.30
CA HIS A 237 2.22 -2.97 9.96
C HIS A 237 0.90 -2.22 9.70
N ILE A 238 -0.01 -2.30 10.68
CA ILE A 238 -1.34 -1.67 10.61
C ILE A 238 -1.27 -0.13 10.61
N ALA A 239 -0.44 0.47 11.47
CA ALA A 239 -0.31 1.93 11.52
C ALA A 239 0.39 2.48 10.27
N TYR A 240 1.38 1.74 9.76
CA TYR A 240 2.10 2.13 8.55
C TYR A 240 1.13 2.27 7.36
N GLY A 241 0.15 1.36 7.25
CA GLY A 241 -0.92 1.43 6.26
C GLY A 241 -1.66 2.76 6.20
N SER A 242 -1.78 3.47 7.33
CA SER A 242 -2.43 4.78 7.42
C SER A 242 -1.44 5.95 7.27
N ILE A 243 -0.19 5.78 7.72
CA ILE A 243 0.83 6.83 7.65
C ILE A 243 1.43 6.99 6.25
N ARG A 244 1.53 5.88 5.48
CA ARG A 244 2.33 5.77 4.24
C ARG A 244 1.79 6.50 3.00
N MET A 245 1.09 7.61 3.20
CA MET A 245 0.58 8.44 2.11
C MET A 245 1.62 9.49 1.70
N GLU A 246 1.75 9.75 0.40
CA GLU A 246 2.73 10.69 -0.15
C GLU A 246 2.64 12.09 0.49
N PRO A 247 1.45 12.69 0.70
CA PRO A 247 1.36 13.99 1.37
C PRO A 247 1.89 13.96 2.81
N VAL A 248 1.73 12.83 3.51
CA VAL A 248 2.25 12.65 4.88
C VAL A 248 3.77 12.53 4.83
N PHE A 249 4.34 11.74 3.91
CA PHE A 249 5.78 11.66 3.73
C PHE A 249 6.42 13.00 3.35
N MET A 250 5.77 13.82 2.54
CA MET A 250 6.24 15.17 2.23
C MET A 250 6.34 16.03 3.50
N VAL A 251 5.31 16.00 4.35
CA VAL A 251 5.28 16.71 5.63
C VAL A 251 6.35 16.19 6.58
N LEU A 252 6.51 14.87 6.70
CA LEU A 252 7.56 14.26 7.52
C LEU A 252 8.96 14.57 6.98
N GLY A 253 9.13 14.67 5.66
CA GLY A 253 10.37 15.10 5.01
C GLY A 253 10.77 16.53 5.39
N GLN A 254 9.81 17.46 5.38
CA GLN A 254 10.03 18.83 5.86
C GLN A 254 10.42 18.87 7.34
N SER A 255 9.71 18.10 8.19
CA SER A 255 10.03 18.00 9.61
C SER A 255 11.43 17.43 9.85
N ALA A 256 11.79 16.37 9.12
CA ALA A 256 13.11 15.76 9.20
C ALA A 256 14.21 16.75 8.78
N ALA A 257 14.05 17.43 7.65
CA ALA A 257 15.02 18.42 7.20
C ALA A 257 15.21 19.57 8.21
N THR A 258 14.12 20.07 8.78
CA THR A 258 14.16 21.08 9.84
C THR A 258 14.90 20.55 11.08
N ALA A 259 14.60 19.33 11.52
CA ALA A 259 15.28 18.70 12.64
C ALA A 259 16.79 18.53 12.40
N ALA A 260 17.19 18.15 11.18
CA ALA A 260 18.59 18.05 10.79
C ALA A 260 19.33 19.39 10.90
N ALA A 261 18.72 20.48 10.42
CA ALA A 261 19.31 21.81 10.53
C ALA A 261 19.53 22.24 12.00
N TYR A 262 18.56 21.95 12.87
CA TYR A 262 18.68 22.21 14.30
C TYR A 262 19.74 21.34 14.98
N ALA A 263 19.84 20.07 14.62
CA ALA A 263 20.89 19.18 15.13
C ALA A 263 22.29 19.69 14.77
N LEU A 264 22.47 20.21 13.55
CA LEU A 264 23.73 20.83 13.11
C LEU A 264 24.02 22.13 13.85
N ASP A 265 23.04 23.04 13.96
CA ASP A 265 23.19 24.33 14.64
C ASP A 265 23.51 24.18 16.14
N GLU A 266 22.93 23.16 16.78
CA GLU A 266 23.07 22.91 18.21
C GLU A 266 24.23 21.96 18.54
N ASP A 267 24.87 21.35 17.53
CA ASP A 267 25.91 20.33 17.64
C ASP A 267 25.50 19.16 18.56
N VAL A 268 24.29 18.62 18.31
CA VAL A 268 23.72 17.51 19.08
C VAL A 268 23.19 16.40 18.17
N PRO A 269 23.09 15.16 18.68
CA PRO A 269 22.33 14.10 18.00
C PRO A 269 20.90 14.52 17.68
N VAL A 270 20.32 13.96 16.60
CA VAL A 270 18.95 14.29 16.17
C VAL A 270 17.91 14.01 17.26
N GLN A 271 18.17 13.07 18.17
CA GLN A 271 17.31 12.75 19.31
C GLN A 271 17.30 13.84 20.40
N ARG A 272 18.29 14.74 20.42
CA ARG A 272 18.56 15.70 21.51
C ARG A 272 18.36 17.17 21.12
N ILE A 273 17.84 17.45 19.93
CA ILE A 273 17.51 18.81 19.52
C ILE A 273 16.56 19.50 20.51
N ASN A 274 16.64 20.82 20.61
CA ASN A 274 15.71 21.61 21.39
C ASN A 274 14.29 21.55 20.79
N ARG A 275 13.48 20.60 21.27
CA ARG A 275 12.13 20.34 20.78
C ARG A 275 11.22 21.56 20.81
N ALA A 276 11.37 22.47 21.77
CA ALA A 276 10.56 23.68 21.83
C ALA A 276 10.90 24.66 20.70
N ARG A 277 12.19 24.86 20.41
CA ARG A 277 12.64 25.74 19.31
C ARG A 277 12.29 25.12 17.95
N PHE A 278 12.45 23.80 17.81
CA PHE A 278 12.02 23.04 16.64
C PHE A 278 10.51 23.13 16.41
N TYR A 279 9.68 22.86 17.42
CA TYR A 279 8.22 22.94 17.31
C TYR A 279 7.74 24.34 16.91
N ARG A 280 8.32 25.39 17.50
CA ARG A 280 8.02 26.78 17.09
C ARG A 280 8.36 27.03 15.62
N ARG A 281 9.45 26.45 15.11
CA ARG A 281 9.81 26.58 13.70
C ARG A 281 8.75 25.95 12.79
N LEU A 282 8.30 24.74 13.09
CA LEU A 282 7.25 24.08 12.32
C LEU A 282 5.95 24.91 12.29
N LEU A 283 5.59 25.55 13.42
CA LEU A 283 4.44 26.46 13.48
C LEU A 283 4.63 27.72 12.62
N VAL A 284 5.83 28.31 12.60
CA VAL A 284 6.17 29.45 11.73
C VAL A 284 6.05 29.06 10.26
N ASP A 285 6.46 27.83 9.93
CA ASP A 285 6.30 27.24 8.58
C ASP A 285 4.86 26.81 8.27
N ARG A 286 3.91 27.13 9.16
CA ARG A 286 2.46 26.86 9.04
C ARG A 286 2.11 25.37 8.94
N GLN A 287 2.97 24.51 9.47
CA GLN A 287 2.71 23.09 9.50
C GLN A 287 1.55 22.77 10.42
N VAL A 288 0.65 21.87 9.99
CA VAL A 288 -0.48 21.42 10.79
C VAL A 288 -0.02 20.30 11.71
N LEU A 289 0.04 20.57 13.01
CA LEU A 289 0.54 19.64 14.04
C LEU A 289 -0.57 19.14 14.98
N GLU A 290 -1.74 19.75 14.92
CA GLU A 290 -2.90 19.40 15.73
C GLU A 290 -4.17 19.42 14.89
N TRP A 291 -5.02 18.40 15.08
CA TRP A 291 -6.37 18.40 14.54
C TRP A 291 -7.30 19.21 15.43
N LYS A 292 -7.95 20.23 14.86
CA LYS A 292 -8.88 21.13 15.58
C LYS A 292 -10.35 20.92 15.20
N GLY A 293 -10.65 19.99 14.31
CA GLY A 293 -12.02 19.69 13.92
C GLY A 293 -12.73 18.77 14.92
N THR A 294 -14.02 18.51 14.68
CA THR A 294 -14.81 17.62 15.52
C THR A 294 -14.20 16.21 15.55
N PRO A 295 -13.93 15.64 16.74
CA PRO A 295 -13.44 14.28 16.84
C PRO A 295 -14.43 13.28 16.24
N ARG A 296 -13.92 12.37 15.43
CA ARG A 296 -14.65 11.24 14.87
C ARG A 296 -14.25 9.95 15.58
N ALA A 297 -15.24 9.16 15.98
CA ALA A 297 -15.03 7.78 16.38
C ALA A 297 -14.91 6.92 15.12
N GLY A 298 -13.73 6.32 14.92
CA GLY A 298 -13.52 5.39 13.80
C GLY A 298 -14.31 4.11 13.96
N GLN A 299 -14.33 3.30 12.90
CA GLN A 299 -14.82 1.93 13.00
C GLN A 299 -14.04 1.17 14.08
N SER A 300 -14.71 0.31 14.84
CA SER A 300 -14.04 -0.63 15.74
C SER A 300 -13.03 -1.41 14.89
N GLY A 301 -11.74 -1.30 15.20
CA GLY A 301 -10.69 -2.01 14.46
C GLY A 301 -10.80 -3.52 14.61
N LEU A 302 -9.79 -4.25 14.12
CA LEU A 302 -9.68 -5.69 14.32
C LEU A 302 -9.69 -5.98 15.82
N ASP A 303 -10.85 -6.41 16.33
CA ASP A 303 -11.04 -6.88 17.69
C ASP A 303 -10.88 -8.40 17.63
N THR A 304 -9.70 -8.89 18.04
CA THR A 304 -9.37 -10.31 18.05
C THR A 304 -10.25 -11.14 19.00
N THR A 305 -11.14 -10.49 19.76
CA THR A 305 -12.12 -11.17 20.63
C THR A 305 -13.49 -11.33 20.00
N ARG A 306 -13.71 -10.80 18.79
CA ARG A 306 -14.98 -10.93 18.05
C ARG A 306 -14.78 -11.75 16.78
N PRO A 307 -15.60 -12.79 16.54
CA PRO A 307 -15.50 -13.59 15.32
C PRO A 307 -15.69 -12.72 14.07
N SER A 308 -14.89 -12.98 13.04
CA SER A 308 -14.91 -12.29 11.75
C SER A 308 -16.32 -12.26 11.17
N ARG A 309 -16.86 -11.06 10.87
CA ARG A 309 -18.13 -10.94 10.16
C ARG A 309 -17.98 -11.41 8.72
N SER A 310 -19.02 -12.02 8.17
CA SER A 310 -19.06 -12.57 6.82
C SER A 310 -18.78 -11.51 5.73
N PRO A 311 -18.17 -11.86 4.59
CA PRO A 311 -17.70 -10.90 3.57
C PRO A 311 -18.79 -10.13 2.80
N SER A 312 -20.08 -10.32 3.12
CA SER A 312 -21.19 -9.72 2.37
C SER A 312 -21.42 -8.24 2.62
N ASP A 313 -20.75 -7.62 3.60
CA ASP A 313 -20.97 -6.21 3.97
C ASP A 313 -19.89 -5.23 3.47
N HIS A 314 -18.81 -5.71 2.84
CA HIS A 314 -17.78 -4.83 2.26
C HIS A 314 -18.12 -4.45 0.82
N THR A 315 -19.25 -3.77 0.62
CA THR A 315 -19.37 -2.84 -0.50
C THR A 315 -18.67 -1.54 -0.12
N GLY A 316 -17.33 -1.59 -0.11
CA GLY A 316 -16.48 -0.43 0.03
C GLY A 316 -16.78 0.56 -1.09
N ARG A 317 -17.63 1.57 -0.81
CA ARG A 317 -17.58 2.83 -1.53
C ARG A 317 -16.19 3.40 -1.26
N ALA A 318 -15.27 3.17 -2.20
CA ALA A 318 -14.11 4.00 -2.36
C ALA A 318 -14.60 5.45 -2.45
N HIS A 319 -14.55 6.16 -1.33
CA HIS A 319 -14.75 7.60 -1.33
C HIS A 319 -13.54 8.17 -2.06
N HIS A 320 -13.72 8.40 -3.37
CA HIS A 320 -12.90 9.33 -4.13
C HIS A 320 -12.97 10.69 -3.43
N VAL A 321 -12.05 10.94 -2.52
CA VAL A 321 -11.60 12.31 -2.24
C VAL A 321 -10.65 12.65 -3.36
N ALA A 322 -11.22 12.88 -4.55
CA ALA A 322 -10.53 13.63 -5.58
C ALA A 322 -10.30 15.02 -5.00
N HIS A 323 -9.03 15.37 -4.82
CA HIS A 323 -8.59 16.71 -4.46
C HIS A 323 -9.27 17.74 -5.36
N ARG A 324 -9.92 18.73 -4.73
CA ARG A 324 -10.13 20.06 -5.29
C ARG A 324 -9.10 20.99 -4.67
#